data_AF-A0A3D9CSG5-F1
#
_entry.id   AF-A0A3D9CSG5-F1
#
_cell.length_a   1.000
_cell.length_b   1.000
_cell.length_c   1.000
_cell.angle_alpha   90.00
_cell.angle_beta   90.00
_cell.angle_gamma   90.00
#
_symmetry.space_group_name_H-M   'P 1'
#
loop_
_entity.id
_entity.type
_entity.pdbx_description
1 polymer ?
#
loop_
_entity_poly.entity_id
_entity_poly.type
_entity_poly.pdbx_seq_one_letter_code
_entity_poly.pdbx_strand_id
1 'polypeptide(L)'
;MNFIEKFFTKYPQDKVIKWFKQICVAEAITCFLLYGVAMIWKRYDDEGLLPTIFIIIVGNIHGLFFSLYLLFCIPVRKIFKWDDEDFVFALLAAFFPFATIWVDKKLARFDRE
;
A
#
# COMPACT_ATOMS: atom_id res chain seq x y z
N MET A 1 -7.63 -15.65 13.84
CA MET A 1 -7.08 -15.60 12.46
C MET A 1 -7.99 -16.22 11.37
N ASN A 2 -9.15 -16.82 11.68
CA ASN A 2 -9.94 -17.56 10.68
C ASN A 2 -11.00 -16.74 9.88
N PHE A 3 -11.34 -15.51 10.28
CA PHE A 3 -12.45 -14.78 9.63
C PHE A 3 -12.05 -14.12 8.30
N ILE A 4 -10.90 -13.42 8.29
CA ILE A 4 -10.34 -12.78 7.10
C ILE A 4 -10.04 -13.84 6.04
N GLU A 5 -9.45 -14.97 6.44
CA GLU A 5 -9.15 -16.08 5.54
C GLU A 5 -10.41 -16.69 4.91
N LYS A 6 -11.47 -16.90 5.71
CA LYS A 6 -12.76 -17.40 5.21
C LYS A 6 -13.42 -16.44 4.23
N PHE A 7 -13.22 -15.13 4.44
CA PHE A 7 -13.74 -14.10 3.55
C PHE A 7 -13.01 -14.08 2.21
N PHE A 8 -11.67 -14.15 2.24
CA PHE A 8 -10.85 -14.12 1.02
C PHE A 8 -10.84 -15.44 0.25
N THR A 9 -11.01 -16.60 0.91
CA THR A 9 -11.20 -17.90 0.24
C THR A 9 -12.50 -18.00 -0.55
N LYS A 10 -13.47 -17.11 -0.30
CA LYS A 10 -14.71 -17.00 -1.08
C LYS A 10 -14.48 -16.36 -2.47
N TYR A 11 -13.36 -15.64 -2.65
CA TYR A 11 -13.04 -14.95 -3.90
C TYR A 11 -11.90 -15.64 -4.66
N PRO A 12 -11.89 -15.59 -6.00
CA PRO A 12 -10.77 -16.09 -6.80
C PRO A 12 -9.48 -15.39 -6.41
N GLN A 13 -8.39 -16.15 -6.23
CA GLN A 13 -7.09 -15.61 -5.81
C GLN A 13 -6.60 -14.50 -6.75
N ASP A 14 -6.84 -14.64 -8.06
CA ASP A 14 -6.51 -13.61 -9.07
C ASP A 14 -7.17 -12.26 -8.81
N LYS A 15 -8.41 -12.24 -8.29
CA LYS A 15 -9.09 -10.98 -7.95
C LYS A 15 -8.45 -10.32 -6.74
N VAL A 16 -8.11 -11.10 -5.71
CA VAL A 16 -7.47 -10.60 -4.49
C VAL A 16 -6.12 -10.00 -4.81
N ILE A 17 -5.34 -10.69 -5.66
CA ILE A 17 -4.06 -10.19 -6.17
C ILE A 17 -4.28 -8.90 -6.94
N LYS A 18 -5.24 -8.84 -7.88
CA LYS A 18 -5.51 -7.64 -8.67
C LYS A 18 -5.88 -6.43 -7.79
N TRP A 19 -6.71 -6.63 -6.77
CA TRP A 19 -7.03 -5.59 -5.80
C TRP A 19 -5.82 -5.15 -4.99
N PHE A 20 -4.99 -6.10 -4.54
CA PHE A 20 -3.74 -5.79 -3.86
C PHE A 20 -2.81 -4.94 -4.75
N LYS A 21 -2.67 -5.26 -6.05
CA LYS A 21 -1.88 -4.45 -6.99
C LYS A 21 -2.41 -3.02 -7.09
N GLN A 22 -3.73 -2.87 -7.21
CA GLN A 22 -4.36 -1.56 -7.28
C GLN A 22 -4.14 -0.74 -6.00
N ILE A 23 -4.24 -1.39 -4.82
CA ILE A 23 -3.97 -0.76 -3.53
C ILE A 23 -2.50 -0.33 -3.42
N CYS A 24 -1.55 -1.19 -3.80
CA CYS A 24 -0.12 -0.87 -3.80
C CYS A 24 0.18 0.37 -4.66
N VAL A 25 -0.38 0.42 -5.86
CA VAL A 25 -0.21 1.55 -6.78
C VAL A 25 -0.89 2.81 -6.24
N ALA A 26 -2.11 2.70 -5.72
CA ALA A 26 -2.81 3.83 -5.11
C ALA A 26 -2.08 4.38 -3.88
N GLU A 27 -1.53 3.51 -3.04
CA GLU A 27 -0.71 3.88 -1.89
C GLU A 27 0.56 4.60 -2.32
N ALA A 28 1.29 4.08 -3.32
CA ALA A 28 2.48 4.73 -3.84
C ALA A 28 2.18 6.13 -4.41
N ILE A 29 1.08 6.27 -5.17
CA ILE A 29 0.65 7.55 -5.73
C ILE A 29 0.26 8.52 -4.63
N THR A 30 -0.54 8.10 -3.65
CA THR A 30 -0.99 8.96 -2.54
C THR A 30 0.16 9.34 -1.62
N CYS A 31 1.10 8.44 -1.36
CA CYS A 31 2.34 8.70 -0.62
C CYS A 31 3.21 9.71 -1.37
N PHE A 32 3.40 9.54 -2.69
CA PHE A 32 4.12 10.50 -3.51
C PHE A 32 3.44 11.87 -3.55
N LEU A 33 2.10 11.93 -3.64
CA LEU A 33 1.37 13.19 -3.56
C LEU A 33 1.53 13.85 -2.20
N LEU A 34 1.54 13.08 -1.10
CA LEU A 34 1.74 13.61 0.24
C LEU A 34 3.15 14.21 0.42
N TYR A 35 4.19 13.41 0.16
CA TYR A 35 5.58 13.83 0.41
C TYR A 35 6.14 14.71 -0.70
N GLY A 36 5.76 14.47 -1.96
CA GLY A 36 6.26 15.18 -3.12
C GLY A 36 5.48 16.44 -3.46
N VAL A 37 4.16 16.47 -3.28
CA VAL A 37 3.34 17.65 -3.61
C VAL A 37 2.96 18.42 -2.36
N ALA A 38 2.37 17.75 -1.37
CA ALA A 38 1.79 18.43 -0.20
C ALA A 38 2.87 19.09 0.68
N MET A 39 3.99 18.41 0.91
CA MET A 39 5.12 18.98 1.69
C MET A 39 5.83 20.12 0.95
N ILE A 40 6.02 20.01 -0.38
CA ILE A 40 6.62 21.10 -1.17
C ILE A 40 5.69 22.30 -1.17
N TRP A 41 4.40 22.11 -1.40
CA TRP A 41 3.44 23.20 -1.40
C TRP A 41 3.38 23.91 -0.05
N LYS A 42 3.33 23.16 1.07
CA LYS A 42 3.42 23.75 2.41
C LYS A 42 4.65 24.64 2.58
N ARG A 43 5.80 24.25 2.02
CA ARG A 43 7.05 25.04 2.10
C ARG A 43 6.94 26.41 1.41
N TYR A 44 6.16 26.51 0.34
CA TYR A 44 5.99 27.76 -0.42
C TYR A 44 4.88 28.65 0.13
N ASP A 45 3.89 28.08 0.81
CA ASP A 45 2.69 28.76 1.31
C ASP A 45 2.45 28.37 2.78
N ASP A 46 3.43 28.69 3.65
CA ASP A 46 3.48 28.20 5.04
C ASP A 46 2.29 28.71 5.90
N GLU A 47 1.72 29.85 5.54
CA GLU A 47 0.55 30.47 6.20
C GLU A 47 -0.80 30.13 5.53
N GLY A 48 -0.78 29.37 4.43
CA GLY A 48 -1.98 29.01 3.69
C GLY A 48 -2.81 27.93 4.39
N LEU A 49 -4.12 28.17 4.53
CA LEU A 49 -5.07 27.12 4.94
C LEU A 49 -5.19 25.99 3.89
N LEU A 50 -5.02 26.31 2.61
CA LEU A 50 -5.14 25.37 1.50
C LEU A 50 -4.12 24.20 1.54
N PRO A 51 -2.80 24.43 1.70
CA PRO A 51 -1.83 23.33 1.79
C PRO A 51 -2.05 22.47 3.04
N THR A 52 -2.47 23.06 4.17
CA THR A 52 -2.79 22.32 5.39
C THR A 52 -3.98 21.37 5.17
N ILE A 53 -5.06 21.87 4.56
CA ILE A 53 -6.24 21.05 4.20
C ILE A 53 -5.83 19.95 3.23
N PHE A 54 -4.99 20.25 2.24
CA PHE A 54 -4.50 19.28 1.27
C PHE A 54 -3.70 18.14 1.93
N ILE A 55 -2.77 18.47 2.84
CA ILE A 55 -2.02 17.48 3.62
C ILE A 55 -2.97 16.60 4.44
N ILE A 56 -3.98 17.19 5.10
CA ILE A 56 -4.95 16.44 5.89
C ILE A 56 -5.72 15.47 4.99
N ILE A 57 -6.26 15.93 3.86
CA ILE A 57 -7.05 15.08 2.96
C ILE A 57 -6.19 13.96 2.37
N VAL A 58 -5.04 14.30 1.77
CA VAL A 58 -4.15 13.31 1.16
C VAL A 58 -3.56 12.37 2.22
N GLY A 59 -3.26 12.87 3.40
CA GLY A 59 -2.73 12.08 4.52
C GLY A 59 -3.74 11.07 5.03
N ASN A 60 -5.01 11.45 5.18
CA ASN A 60 -6.08 10.52 5.54
C ASN A 60 -6.31 9.47 4.45
N ILE A 61 -6.32 9.88 3.17
CA ILE A 61 -6.45 8.95 2.04
C ILE A 61 -5.27 7.97 2.02
N HIS A 62 -4.05 8.45 2.20
CA HIS A 62 -2.85 7.63 2.26
C HIS A 62 -2.92 6.64 3.45
N GLY A 63 -3.28 7.11 4.65
CA GLY A 63 -3.44 6.26 5.83
C GLY A 63 -4.52 5.18 5.65
N LEU A 64 -5.59 5.47 4.91
CA LEU A 64 -6.62 4.48 4.55
C LEU A 64 -6.05 3.41 3.61
N PHE A 65 -5.35 3.80 2.55
CA PHE A 65 -4.71 2.86 1.62
C PHE A 65 -3.62 2.02 2.29
N PHE A 66 -2.82 2.62 3.17
CA PHE A 66 -1.81 1.93 3.98
C PHE A 66 -2.43 0.85 4.87
N SER A 67 -3.54 1.19 5.55
CA SER A 67 -4.26 0.23 6.40
C SER A 67 -4.84 -0.94 5.58
N LEU A 68 -5.39 -0.64 4.39
CA LEU A 68 -5.88 -1.65 3.45
C LEU A 68 -4.74 -2.53 2.94
N TYR A 69 -3.59 -1.96 2.61
CA TYR A 69 -2.40 -2.69 2.18
C TYR A 69 -1.98 -3.72 3.23
N LEU A 70 -1.86 -3.29 4.49
CA LEU A 70 -1.50 -4.17 5.61
C LEU A 70 -2.51 -5.32 5.78
N LEU A 71 -3.80 -5.03 5.64
CA LEU A 71 -4.86 -6.03 5.75
C LEU A 71 -4.76 -7.07 4.62
N PHE A 72 -4.49 -6.63 3.38
CA PHE A 72 -4.31 -7.52 2.23
C PHE A 72 -2.97 -8.27 2.27
N CYS A 73 -1.95 -7.76 2.97
CA CYS A 73 -0.66 -8.41 3.10
C CYS A 73 -0.79 -9.80 3.76
N ILE A 74 -1.74 -9.98 4.69
CA ILE A 74 -2.00 -11.25 5.39
C ILE A 74 -2.43 -12.38 4.44
N PRO A 75 -3.52 -12.25 3.65
CA PRO A 75 -3.90 -13.29 2.69
C PRO A 75 -2.88 -13.44 1.56
N VAL A 76 -2.30 -12.34 1.07
CA VAL A 76 -1.30 -12.35 -0.01
C VAL A 76 -0.04 -13.13 0.38
N ARG A 77 0.42 -12.99 1.63
CA ARG A 77 1.53 -13.79 2.18
C ARG A 77 1.30 -15.29 2.01
N LYS A 78 0.07 -15.77 2.28
CA LYS A 78 -0.29 -17.18 2.13
C LYS A 78 -0.42 -17.61 0.67
N ILE A 79 -0.99 -16.76 -0.18
CA ILE A 79 -1.19 -17.05 -1.60
C ILE A 79 0.15 -17.23 -2.33
N PHE A 80 1.08 -16.31 -2.09
CA PHE A 80 2.41 -16.33 -2.72
C PHE A 80 3.47 -17.09 -1.91
N LYS A 81 3.07 -17.73 -0.80
CA LYS A 81 3.98 -18.46 0.11
C LYS A 81 5.23 -17.66 0.47
N TRP A 82 5.05 -16.39 0.83
CA TRP A 82 6.16 -15.52 1.23
C TRP A 82 6.80 -16.02 2.52
N ASP A 83 8.13 -16.00 2.56
CA ASP A 83 8.90 -16.25 3.78
C ASP A 83 8.75 -15.07 4.77
N ASP A 84 9.25 -15.22 6.00
CA ASP A 84 9.24 -14.14 6.99
C ASP A 84 10.05 -12.93 6.52
N GLU A 85 11.16 -13.15 5.79
CA GLU A 85 11.95 -12.06 5.19
C GLU A 85 11.13 -11.23 4.19
N ASP A 86 10.46 -11.90 3.25
CA ASP A 86 9.58 -11.28 2.26
C ASP A 86 8.44 -10.49 2.89
N PHE A 87 7.85 -11.03 3.94
CA PHE A 87 6.77 -10.37 4.67
C PHE A 87 7.28 -9.10 5.36
N VAL A 88 8.46 -9.13 5.97
CA VAL A 88 9.09 -7.95 6.56
C VAL A 88 9.43 -6.92 5.49
N PHE A 89 9.97 -7.33 4.33
CA PHE A 89 10.22 -6.43 3.21
C PHE A 89 8.93 -5.79 2.68
N ALA A 90 7.84 -6.54 2.60
CA ALA A 90 6.53 -6.00 2.20
C ALA A 90 6.01 -4.97 3.21
N LEU A 91 6.12 -5.24 4.51
CA LEU A 91 5.76 -4.28 5.55
C LEU A 91 6.62 -3.01 5.49
N LEU A 92 7.94 -3.16 5.35
CA LEU A 92 8.87 -2.03 5.24
C LEU A 92 8.61 -1.21 3.97
N ALA A 93 8.23 -1.86 2.88
CA ALA A 93 7.92 -1.19 1.63
C ALA A 93 6.68 -0.28 1.73
N ALA A 94 5.75 -0.54 2.64
CA ALA A 94 4.62 0.36 2.90
C ALA A 94 5.05 1.71 3.51
N PHE A 95 6.24 1.79 4.11
CA PHE A 95 6.76 3.04 4.68
C PHE A 95 7.47 3.93 3.66
N PHE A 96 7.95 3.36 2.54
CA PHE A 96 8.69 4.12 1.55
C PHE A 96 7.82 4.42 0.32
N PRO A 97 7.77 5.69 -0.14
CA PRO A 97 7.11 6.00 -1.40
C PRO A 97 7.72 5.14 -2.50
N PHE A 98 6.88 4.56 -3.35
CA PHE A 98 7.22 3.65 -4.46
C PHE A 98 7.70 2.24 -4.10
N ALA A 99 8.01 1.93 -2.84
CA ALA A 99 8.45 0.58 -2.49
C ALA A 99 7.29 -0.44 -2.56
N THR A 100 6.04 -0.02 -2.36
CA THR A 100 4.85 -0.86 -2.57
C THR A 100 4.69 -1.33 -4.03
N ILE A 101 5.10 -0.50 -5.01
CA ILE A 101 5.14 -0.90 -6.43
C ILE A 101 6.22 -1.96 -6.66
N TRP A 102 7.35 -1.87 -5.96
CA TRP A 102 8.39 -2.89 -6.02
C TRP A 102 7.92 -4.23 -5.42
N VAL A 103 7.16 -4.19 -4.32
CA VAL A 103 6.53 -5.39 -3.74
C VAL A 103 5.58 -6.05 -4.74
N ASP A 104 4.72 -5.28 -5.41
CA ASP A 104 3.88 -5.83 -6.47
C ASP A 104 4.72 -6.48 -7.59
N LYS A 105 5.75 -5.78 -8.07
CA LYS A 105 6.51 -6.22 -9.24
C LYS A 105 7.45 -7.39 -8.95
N LYS A 106 8.00 -7.46 -7.74
CA LYS A 106 9.01 -8.46 -7.34
C LYS A 106 8.43 -9.60 -6.51
N LEU A 107 7.58 -9.30 -5.52
CA LEU A 107 7.03 -10.32 -4.63
C LEU A 107 5.74 -10.97 -5.15
N ALA A 108 4.91 -10.25 -5.93
CA ALA A 108 3.69 -10.80 -6.52
C ALA A 108 3.93 -11.49 -7.88
N ARG A 109 5.03 -12.25 -8.00
CA ARG A 109 5.30 -13.19 -9.09
C ARG A 109 5.17 -14.61 -8.55
N PHE A 110 4.36 -15.43 -9.22
CA PHE A 110 4.23 -16.87 -8.95
C PHE A 110 5.49 -17.67 -9.34
N ASP A 111 6.35 -17.06 -10.13
CA ASP A 111 7.55 -17.66 -10.72
C ASP A 111 8.79 -17.26 -9.91
N ARG A 112 8.89 -17.83 -8.70
CA ARG A 112 10.14 -17.84 -7.93
C ARG A 112 10.77 -19.22 -8.12
N GLU A 113 11.48 -19.37 -9.22
CA GLU A 113 12.52 -20.40 -9.37
C GLU A 113 13.83 -19.90 -8.72
#